data_AF-G4CI29-F1
#
_entry.id   AF-G4CI29-F1
#
_cell.length_a   1.000
_cell.length_b   1.000
_cell.length_c   1.000
_cell.angle_alpha   90.00
_cell.angle_beta   90.00
_cell.angle_gamma   90.00
#
_symmetry.space_group_name_H-M   'P 1'
#
loop_
_entity.id
_entity.type
_entity.pdbx_description
1 polymer ?
#
loop_
_entity_poly.entity_id
_entity_poly.type
_entity_poly.pdbx_seq_one_letter_code
_entity_poly.pdbx_strand_id
1 'polypeptide(L)'
;MTMIFRRANMTRLFRPAQTAALILSVLSGTAYAGDTPNRLNLLEAEHQSLKQSLSQVQAAATQNTQNLANLTLTSGEQQNELLVLDQELKKQQAGIERHSLSIADNTTAIHSNFGRIEANTNALQQQADRIQANQTQIGANRATLEQQARNIADTQAALQRISLGNGVDPEKIAQIDQNTQRIDNHQQRINANVANLNAQAGLIGANRQSITANQKALQQQSSRLDATQQTTDRQGQSIADNTTAIHSNFGRIETNTNALQQQSGRLDTAQQAIDRHGQTLREQAGTLKAHQAQLAAQQAQSERNRDAVAAHDTAIRRHQAEIAANRDLINQRLNQQGLRTAEAEAQIARNSAGLQQLSGEVRDLKQQTERGFAAQAALAGLFQPYGVGKFNLTAAVGGYRKQSAVAVGAGYRFNEQFATKAGVAFNTRGGAAVYHLGVNLEW
;
A
#
# COMPACT_ATOMS: atom_id res chain seq x y z
N MET A 1 -74.91 -108.67 -15.15
CA MET A 1 -75.33 -110.06 -15.35
C MET A 1 -74.08 -110.96 -15.41
N THR A 2 -73.79 -111.69 -14.33
CA THR A 2 -73.20 -113.04 -14.37
C THR A 2 -73.73 -113.74 -13.12
N MET A 3 -74.84 -114.44 -13.36
CA MET A 3 -75.37 -115.62 -12.69
C MET A 3 -74.89 -115.93 -11.25
N ILE A 4 -75.85 -115.93 -10.33
CA ILE A 4 -75.85 -116.89 -9.23
C ILE A 4 -76.22 -118.25 -9.83
N PHE A 5 -75.44 -119.31 -9.55
CA PHE A 5 -75.98 -120.66 -9.63
C PHE A 5 -75.44 -121.56 -8.52
N ARG A 6 -76.39 -122.31 -7.95
CA ARG A 6 -76.31 -123.46 -7.04
C ARG A 6 -76.14 -123.13 -5.55
N ARG A 7 -76.96 -123.67 -4.65
CA ARG A 7 -77.96 -124.74 -4.80
C ARG A 7 -78.91 -124.70 -3.61
N ALA A 8 -80.21 -124.66 -3.89
CA ALA A 8 -81.20 -125.21 -2.98
C ALA A 8 -81.02 -126.73 -2.91
N ASN A 9 -81.34 -127.31 -1.77
CA ASN A 9 -81.91 -128.65 -1.72
C ASN A 9 -82.92 -128.69 -0.56
N MET A 10 -84.13 -128.23 -0.85
CA MET A 10 -85.31 -128.89 -0.29
C MET A 10 -85.46 -130.20 -1.05
N THR A 11 -85.45 -131.31 -0.32
CA THR A 11 -85.95 -132.58 -0.85
C THR A 11 -87.40 -132.74 -0.38
N ARG A 12 -88.30 -132.62 -1.36
CA ARG A 12 -89.60 -133.30 -1.50
C ARG A 12 -90.78 -132.93 -0.59
N LEU A 13 -91.74 -132.27 -1.24
CA LEU A 13 -93.17 -132.45 -1.07
C LEU A 13 -93.63 -133.87 -1.51
N PHE A 14 -94.64 -134.36 -0.80
CA PHE A 14 -95.78 -135.19 -1.24
C PHE A 14 -95.53 -136.66 -1.62
N ARG A 15 -95.93 -137.61 -0.76
CA ARG A 15 -97.29 -138.23 -0.61
C ARG A 15 -97.63 -139.08 -1.84
N PRO A 16 -98.07 -140.36 -1.74
CA PRO A 16 -99.41 -140.66 -1.20
C PRO A 16 -99.64 -142.10 -0.64
N ALA A 17 -100.82 -142.28 -0.05
CA ALA A 17 -101.72 -143.44 -0.09
C ALA A 17 -101.08 -144.85 -0.15
N GLN A 18 -101.10 -145.56 0.96
CA GLN A 18 -102.14 -146.55 1.30
C GLN A 18 -101.95 -147.88 0.56
N THR A 19 -102.11 -148.95 1.34
CA THR A 19 -102.46 -150.32 0.89
C THR A 19 -101.38 -151.05 0.08
N ALA A 20 -100.51 -151.76 0.82
CA ALA A 20 -100.15 -153.12 0.49
C ALA A 20 -100.54 -153.94 1.73
N ALA A 21 -101.67 -154.62 1.65
CA ALA A 21 -101.71 -155.98 1.16
C ALA A 21 -101.57 -156.93 2.35
N LEU A 22 -102.73 -157.29 2.86
CA LEU A 22 -103.01 -158.32 3.83
C LEU A 22 -102.82 -159.70 3.18
N ILE A 23 -101.91 -159.92 2.23
CA ILE A 23 -101.83 -161.20 1.51
C ILE A 23 -100.39 -161.61 1.30
N LEU A 24 -99.89 -162.31 2.32
CA LEU A 24 -99.52 -163.68 2.02
C LEU A 24 -99.85 -164.54 3.23
N SER A 25 -100.77 -165.45 2.97
CA SER A 25 -100.68 -166.84 3.39
C SER A 25 -100.40 -167.08 4.87
N VAL A 26 -101.40 -167.53 5.62
CA VAL A 26 -101.58 -168.98 5.84
C VAL A 26 -100.69 -169.43 7.00
N LEU A 27 -101.20 -170.37 7.78
CA LEU A 27 -100.55 -171.01 8.93
C LEU A 27 -100.50 -170.09 10.16
N SER A 28 -101.12 -170.39 11.29
CA SER A 28 -101.78 -171.61 11.75
C SER A 28 -102.38 -171.24 13.09
N GLY A 29 -103.69 -171.34 13.25
CA GLY A 29 -104.21 -172.32 14.20
C GLY A 29 -104.79 -171.65 15.45
N THR A 30 -106.07 -171.32 15.42
CA THR A 30 -107.14 -171.98 16.19
C THR A 30 -108.45 -171.19 15.99
N ALA A 31 -109.52 -171.94 15.76
CA ALA A 31 -110.94 -171.63 15.79
C ALA A 31 -111.39 -170.19 16.10
N TYR A 32 -112.17 -169.60 15.19
CA TYR A 32 -113.58 -169.33 15.51
C TYR A 32 -114.39 -169.34 14.20
N ALA A 33 -115.26 -170.33 14.06
CA ALA A 33 -116.04 -170.60 12.86
C ALA A 33 -116.98 -169.42 12.55
N GLY A 34 -116.98 -168.93 11.30
CA GLY A 34 -117.90 -167.87 10.90
C GLY A 34 -117.92 -167.46 9.43
N ASP A 35 -116.79 -167.21 8.74
CA ASP A 35 -116.87 -166.28 7.59
C ASP A 35 -115.86 -166.48 6.42
N THR A 36 -115.85 -167.66 5.80
CA THR A 36 -115.00 -168.00 4.64
C THR A 36 -115.28 -167.25 3.31
N PRO A 37 -116.50 -166.82 2.96
CA PRO A 37 -116.76 -166.10 1.71
C PRO A 37 -116.04 -164.74 1.61
N ASN A 38 -115.67 -164.15 2.74
CA ASN A 38 -115.03 -162.83 2.79
C ASN A 38 -113.52 -162.85 2.44
N ARG A 39 -112.80 -163.98 2.52
CA ARG A 39 -111.34 -164.03 2.28
C ARG A 39 -110.91 -164.19 0.82
N LEU A 40 -111.69 -164.87 -0.02
CA LEU A 40 -111.38 -165.08 -1.45
C LEU A 40 -111.59 -163.80 -2.27
N ASN A 41 -112.68 -163.06 -1.96
CA ASN A 41 -112.94 -161.75 -2.52
C ASN A 41 -111.83 -160.73 -2.18
N LEU A 42 -111.08 -160.94 -1.09
CA LEU A 42 -109.95 -160.10 -0.69
C LEU A 42 -108.68 -160.39 -1.52
N LEU A 43 -108.43 -161.66 -1.87
CA LEU A 43 -107.28 -162.11 -2.69
C LEU A 43 -107.36 -161.65 -4.15
N GLU A 44 -108.54 -161.77 -4.75
CA GLU A 44 -108.80 -161.26 -6.10
C GLU A 44 -108.64 -159.72 -6.15
N ALA A 45 -109.07 -159.04 -5.08
CA ALA A 45 -108.92 -157.59 -4.94
C ALA A 45 -107.44 -157.15 -4.85
N GLU A 46 -106.57 -157.91 -4.16
CA GLU A 46 -105.15 -157.55 -4.02
C GLU A 46 -104.28 -157.91 -5.23
N HIS A 47 -104.56 -159.00 -5.95
CA HIS A 47 -103.84 -159.28 -7.20
C HIS A 47 -104.17 -158.25 -8.29
N GLN A 48 -105.44 -157.84 -8.37
CA GLN A 48 -105.82 -156.70 -9.21
C GLN A 48 -105.13 -155.40 -8.75
N SER A 49 -104.95 -155.21 -7.44
CA SER A 49 -104.20 -154.07 -6.87
C SER A 49 -102.71 -154.08 -7.25
N LEU A 50 -102.02 -155.22 -7.18
CA LEU A 50 -100.60 -155.36 -7.52
C LEU A 50 -100.32 -155.19 -9.02
N LYS A 51 -101.20 -155.73 -9.87
CA LYS A 51 -101.12 -155.53 -11.33
C LYS A 51 -101.34 -154.05 -11.68
N GLN A 52 -102.23 -153.39 -10.94
CA GLN A 52 -102.34 -151.94 -10.93
C GLN A 52 -101.02 -151.29 -10.51
N SER A 53 -100.37 -151.72 -9.42
CA SER A 53 -99.12 -151.12 -8.92
C SER A 53 -97.91 -151.28 -9.86
N LEU A 54 -97.71 -152.45 -10.48
CA LEU A 54 -96.58 -152.65 -11.41
C LEU A 54 -96.76 -151.84 -12.69
N SER A 55 -97.99 -151.83 -13.22
CA SER A 55 -98.36 -150.96 -14.34
C SER A 55 -98.14 -149.49 -13.99
N GLN A 56 -98.36 -149.09 -12.73
CA GLN A 56 -98.08 -147.75 -12.24
C GLN A 56 -96.57 -147.45 -12.17
N VAL A 57 -95.72 -148.38 -11.73
CA VAL A 57 -94.26 -148.15 -11.61
C VAL A 57 -93.55 -148.11 -12.97
N GLN A 58 -93.93 -148.98 -13.90
CA GLN A 58 -93.32 -149.00 -15.24
C GLN A 58 -93.74 -147.79 -16.08
N ALA A 59 -94.97 -147.33 -15.87
CA ALA A 59 -95.40 -146.01 -16.31
C ALA A 59 -94.51 -144.92 -15.66
N ALA A 60 -94.22 -144.99 -14.36
CA ALA A 60 -93.39 -143.99 -13.66
C ALA A 60 -91.91 -143.95 -14.13
N ALA A 61 -91.29 -145.08 -14.51
CA ALA A 61 -89.91 -145.09 -14.99
C ALA A 61 -89.78 -144.51 -16.40
N THR A 62 -90.69 -144.88 -17.30
CA THR A 62 -90.78 -144.30 -18.65
C THR A 62 -91.06 -142.80 -18.55
N GLN A 63 -91.95 -142.42 -17.64
CA GLN A 63 -92.21 -141.04 -17.28
C GLN A 63 -90.91 -140.33 -16.84
N ASN A 64 -90.08 -140.95 -16.01
CA ASN A 64 -88.84 -140.32 -15.51
C ASN A 64 -87.75 -140.14 -16.57
N THR A 65 -87.57 -141.08 -17.51
CA THR A 65 -86.62 -140.90 -18.62
C THR A 65 -87.07 -139.79 -19.57
N GLN A 66 -88.38 -139.74 -19.85
CA GLN A 66 -88.97 -138.62 -20.57
C GLN A 66 -88.77 -137.31 -19.79
N ASN A 67 -88.93 -137.31 -18.46
CA ASN A 67 -88.70 -136.13 -17.61
C ASN A 67 -87.24 -135.64 -17.69
N LEU A 68 -86.24 -136.52 -17.77
CA LEU A 68 -84.81 -136.15 -17.82
C LEU A 68 -84.37 -135.62 -19.19
N ALA A 69 -84.83 -136.23 -20.28
CA ALA A 69 -84.62 -135.71 -21.62
C ALA A 69 -85.28 -134.34 -21.78
N ASN A 70 -86.50 -134.20 -21.25
CA ASN A 70 -87.20 -132.92 -21.17
C ASN A 70 -86.40 -131.91 -20.35
N LEU A 71 -85.86 -132.27 -19.17
CA LEU A 71 -85.04 -131.37 -18.35
C LEU A 71 -83.78 -130.86 -19.07
N THR A 72 -83.15 -131.65 -19.94
CA THR A 72 -81.94 -131.24 -20.67
C THR A 72 -82.26 -130.30 -21.82
N LEU A 73 -83.34 -130.60 -22.57
CA LEU A 73 -83.90 -129.68 -23.56
C LEU A 73 -84.29 -128.35 -22.89
N THR A 74 -85.01 -128.41 -21.76
CA THR A 74 -85.38 -127.23 -20.98
C THR A 74 -84.16 -126.46 -20.49
N SER A 75 -83.07 -127.11 -20.08
CA SER A 75 -81.86 -126.40 -19.65
C SER A 75 -81.13 -125.70 -20.80
N GLY A 76 -81.11 -126.29 -22.00
CA GLY A 76 -80.53 -125.65 -23.19
C GLY A 76 -81.38 -124.49 -23.70
N GLU A 77 -82.70 -124.66 -23.68
CA GLU A 77 -83.69 -123.60 -23.94
C GLU A 77 -83.50 -122.45 -22.94
N GLN A 78 -83.36 -122.74 -21.64
CA GLN A 78 -83.10 -121.73 -20.60
C GLN A 78 -81.78 -120.97 -20.81
N GLN A 79 -80.74 -121.62 -21.36
CA GLN A 79 -79.46 -120.97 -21.64
C GLN A 79 -79.54 -120.02 -22.85
N ASN A 80 -80.27 -120.43 -23.89
CA ASN A 80 -80.59 -119.55 -25.02
C ASN A 80 -81.50 -118.40 -24.58
N GLU A 81 -82.51 -118.67 -23.75
CA GLU A 81 -83.34 -117.63 -23.15
C GLU A 81 -82.51 -116.65 -22.32
N LEU A 82 -81.52 -117.10 -21.56
CA LEU A 82 -80.59 -116.23 -20.81
C LEU A 82 -79.72 -115.36 -21.72
N LEU A 83 -79.26 -115.88 -22.87
CA LEU A 83 -78.51 -115.11 -23.87
C LEU A 83 -79.39 -114.05 -24.55
N VAL A 84 -80.62 -114.42 -24.90
CA VAL A 84 -81.62 -113.49 -25.41
C VAL A 84 -81.96 -112.44 -24.35
N LEU A 85 -82.09 -112.83 -23.08
CA LEU A 85 -82.31 -111.91 -21.96
C LEU A 85 -81.14 -110.94 -21.77
N ASP A 86 -79.88 -111.37 -21.93
CA ASP A 86 -78.72 -110.48 -21.80
C ASP A 86 -78.68 -109.44 -22.94
N GLN A 87 -78.96 -109.87 -24.18
CA GLN A 87 -79.09 -108.95 -25.31
C GLN A 87 -80.26 -107.98 -25.10
N GLU A 88 -81.38 -108.47 -24.58
CA GLU A 88 -82.54 -107.65 -24.29
C GLU A 88 -82.29 -106.69 -23.12
N LEU A 89 -81.56 -107.10 -22.09
CA LEU A 89 -81.12 -106.22 -21.00
C LEU A 89 -80.16 -105.14 -21.48
N LYS A 90 -79.25 -105.44 -22.42
CA LYS A 90 -78.40 -104.41 -23.05
C LYS A 90 -79.20 -103.44 -23.92
N LYS A 91 -80.20 -103.93 -24.67
CA LYS A 91 -81.14 -103.07 -25.40
C LYS A 91 -81.98 -102.22 -24.44
N GLN A 92 -82.44 -102.78 -23.33
CA GLN A 92 -83.15 -102.05 -22.28
C GLN A 92 -82.26 -101.01 -21.61
N GLN A 93 -80.99 -101.32 -21.32
CA GLN A 93 -80.00 -100.37 -20.81
C GLN A 93 -79.83 -99.19 -21.77
N ALA A 94 -79.59 -99.45 -23.06
CA ALA A 94 -79.49 -98.41 -24.09
C ALA A 94 -80.83 -97.66 -24.32
N GLY A 95 -81.96 -98.34 -24.07
CA GLY A 95 -83.29 -97.73 -24.07
C GLY A 95 -83.48 -96.78 -22.88
N ILE A 96 -83.05 -97.18 -21.68
CA ILE A 96 -83.08 -96.38 -20.46
C ILE A 96 -82.17 -95.17 -20.60
N GLU A 97 -80.98 -95.31 -21.18
CA GLU A 97 -80.09 -94.19 -21.47
C GLU A 97 -80.72 -93.20 -22.46
N ARG A 98 -81.35 -93.69 -23.54
CA ARG A 98 -82.11 -92.84 -24.47
C ARG A 98 -83.32 -92.19 -23.79
N HIS A 99 -84.06 -92.90 -22.95
CA HIS A 99 -85.15 -92.32 -22.17
C HIS A 99 -84.64 -91.29 -21.18
N SER A 100 -83.48 -91.50 -20.56
CA SER A 100 -82.86 -90.54 -19.64
C SER A 100 -82.46 -89.25 -20.38
N LEU A 101 -81.89 -89.38 -21.59
CA LEU A 101 -81.61 -88.23 -22.46
C LEU A 101 -82.91 -87.54 -22.87
N SER A 102 -83.93 -88.28 -23.29
CA SER A 102 -85.24 -87.71 -23.67
C SER A 102 -85.98 -87.08 -22.49
N ILE A 103 -85.83 -87.60 -21.26
CA ILE A 103 -86.33 -86.99 -20.03
C ILE A 103 -85.55 -85.71 -19.72
N ALA A 104 -84.24 -85.67 -19.93
CA ALA A 104 -83.45 -84.46 -19.77
C ALA A 104 -83.84 -83.39 -20.81
N ASP A 105 -84.04 -83.78 -22.07
CA ASP A 105 -84.56 -82.91 -23.13
C ASP A 105 -85.97 -82.41 -22.80
N ASN A 106 -86.85 -83.29 -22.32
CA ASN A 106 -88.19 -82.92 -21.85
C ASN A 106 -88.11 -82.01 -20.62
N THR A 107 -87.16 -82.21 -19.72
CA THR A 107 -86.95 -81.35 -18.54
C THR A 107 -86.53 -79.95 -18.98
N THR A 108 -85.63 -79.85 -19.96
CA THR A 108 -85.21 -78.60 -20.60
C THR A 108 -86.38 -77.94 -21.34
N ALA A 109 -87.17 -78.72 -22.09
CA ALA A 109 -88.34 -78.22 -22.79
C ALA A 109 -89.44 -77.76 -21.82
N ILE A 110 -89.65 -78.45 -20.70
CA ILE A 110 -90.56 -78.04 -19.63
C ILE A 110 -90.07 -76.76 -18.97
N HIS A 111 -88.77 -76.61 -18.68
CA HIS A 111 -88.22 -75.35 -18.17
C HIS A 111 -88.38 -74.21 -19.17
N SER A 112 -88.11 -74.46 -20.45
CA SER A 112 -88.34 -73.48 -21.52
C SER A 112 -89.82 -73.11 -21.63
N ASN A 113 -90.71 -74.09 -21.56
CA ASN A 113 -92.16 -73.87 -21.53
C ASN A 113 -92.59 -73.12 -20.27
N PHE A 114 -92.00 -73.39 -19.11
CA PHE A 114 -92.25 -72.63 -17.89
C PHE A 114 -91.84 -71.17 -18.07
N GLY A 115 -90.65 -70.90 -18.61
CA GLY A 115 -90.21 -69.55 -18.95
C GLY A 115 -91.11 -68.87 -20.00
N ARG A 116 -91.62 -69.62 -20.98
CA ARG A 116 -92.62 -69.11 -21.95
C ARG A 116 -93.97 -68.85 -21.31
N ILE A 117 -94.41 -69.69 -20.38
CA ILE A 117 -95.65 -69.50 -19.62
C ILE A 117 -95.51 -68.27 -18.73
N GLU A 118 -94.39 -68.11 -18.02
CA GLU A 118 -94.10 -66.93 -17.21
C GLU A 118 -94.05 -65.66 -18.08
N ALA A 119 -93.37 -65.71 -19.23
CA ALA A 119 -93.37 -64.62 -20.20
C ALA A 119 -94.78 -64.33 -20.74
N ASN A 120 -95.58 -65.35 -21.03
CA ASN A 120 -96.97 -65.19 -21.44
C ASN A 120 -97.85 -64.65 -20.31
N THR A 121 -97.64 -65.06 -19.06
CA THR A 121 -98.35 -64.54 -17.89
C THR A 121 -98.00 -63.07 -17.68
N ASN A 122 -96.72 -62.70 -17.79
CA ASN A 122 -96.28 -61.32 -17.74
C ASN A 122 -96.84 -60.50 -18.92
N ALA A 123 -96.88 -61.06 -20.13
CA ALA A 123 -97.47 -60.40 -21.29
C ALA A 123 -98.99 -60.24 -21.16
N LEU A 124 -99.70 -61.24 -20.61
CA LEU A 124 -101.12 -61.18 -20.31
C LEU A 124 -101.41 -60.19 -19.19
N GLN A 125 -100.54 -60.10 -18.17
CA GLN A 125 -100.65 -59.08 -17.13
C GLN A 125 -100.43 -57.69 -17.70
N GLN A 126 -99.39 -57.49 -18.52
CA GLN A 126 -99.17 -56.23 -19.24
C GLN A 126 -100.33 -55.90 -20.18
N GLN A 127 -100.93 -56.89 -20.84
CA GLN A 127 -102.13 -56.69 -21.65
C GLN A 127 -103.34 -56.34 -20.79
N ALA A 128 -103.54 -56.98 -19.64
CA ALA A 128 -104.60 -56.64 -18.70
C ALA A 128 -104.41 -55.23 -18.14
N ASP A 129 -103.19 -54.86 -17.77
CA ASP A 129 -102.83 -53.50 -17.34
C ASP A 129 -103.07 -52.50 -18.46
N ARG A 130 -102.73 -52.83 -19.71
CA ARG A 130 -103.01 -52.00 -20.89
C ARG A 130 -104.50 -51.91 -21.19
N ILE A 131 -105.27 -52.98 -21.01
CA ILE A 131 -106.72 -53.00 -21.18
C ILE A 131 -107.37 -52.17 -20.09
N GLN A 132 -106.91 -52.29 -18.84
CA GLN A 132 -107.38 -51.48 -17.72
C GLN A 132 -106.99 -50.02 -17.92
N ALA A 133 -105.76 -49.73 -18.34
CA ALA A 133 -105.32 -48.39 -18.72
C ALA A 133 -106.14 -47.85 -19.89
N ASN A 134 -106.44 -48.67 -20.91
CA ASN A 134 -107.33 -48.29 -22.01
C ASN A 134 -108.77 -48.11 -21.53
N GLN A 135 -109.27 -48.89 -20.59
CA GLN A 135 -110.62 -48.77 -20.03
C GLN A 135 -110.72 -47.53 -19.14
N THR A 136 -109.67 -47.22 -18.37
CA THR A 136 -109.50 -45.96 -17.65
C THR A 136 -109.38 -44.81 -18.63
N GLN A 137 -108.62 -44.94 -19.73
CA GLN A 137 -108.46 -43.92 -20.75
C GLN A 137 -109.75 -43.73 -21.56
N ILE A 138 -110.50 -44.79 -21.85
CA ILE A 138 -111.82 -44.72 -22.48
C ILE A 138 -112.82 -44.15 -21.51
N GLY A 139 -112.76 -44.50 -20.22
CA GLY A 139 -113.56 -43.88 -19.16
C GLY A 139 -113.22 -42.41 -18.99
N ALA A 140 -111.95 -42.04 -19.07
CA ALA A 140 -111.45 -40.67 -19.02
C ALA A 140 -111.79 -39.93 -20.31
N ASN A 141 -111.70 -40.56 -21.47
CA ASN A 141 -112.10 -40.00 -22.76
C ASN A 141 -113.60 -39.86 -22.84
N ARG A 142 -114.38 -40.81 -22.29
CA ARG A 142 -115.84 -40.75 -22.18
C ARG A 142 -116.23 -39.68 -21.19
N ALA A 143 -115.59 -39.59 -20.02
CA ALA A 143 -115.79 -38.51 -19.07
C ALA A 143 -115.37 -37.17 -19.69
N THR A 144 -114.32 -37.15 -20.50
CA THR A 144 -113.85 -35.97 -21.24
C THR A 144 -114.81 -35.63 -22.36
N LEU A 145 -115.43 -36.60 -23.04
CA LEU A 145 -116.44 -36.40 -24.09
C LEU A 145 -117.78 -36.01 -23.49
N GLU A 146 -118.16 -36.55 -22.33
CA GLU A 146 -119.30 -36.13 -21.54
C GLU A 146 -119.06 -34.73 -20.97
N GLN A 147 -117.84 -34.44 -20.52
CA GLN A 147 -117.41 -33.11 -20.09
C GLN A 147 -117.30 -32.17 -21.28
N GLN A 148 -116.90 -32.62 -22.46
CA GLN A 148 -116.88 -31.82 -23.69
C GLN A 148 -118.30 -31.61 -24.19
N ALA A 149 -119.20 -32.58 -24.06
CA ALA A 149 -120.62 -32.43 -24.37
C ALA A 149 -121.29 -31.47 -23.39
N ARG A 150 -120.94 -31.54 -22.09
CA ARG A 150 -121.31 -30.53 -21.09
C ARG A 150 -120.68 -29.18 -21.39
N ASN A 151 -119.39 -29.11 -21.73
CA ASN A 151 -118.71 -27.88 -22.10
C ASN A 151 -119.26 -27.32 -23.42
N ILE A 152 -119.71 -28.14 -24.36
CA ILE A 152 -120.36 -27.73 -25.61
C ILE A 152 -121.79 -27.29 -25.32
N ALA A 153 -122.52 -27.95 -24.43
CA ALA A 153 -123.83 -27.52 -23.97
C ALA A 153 -123.74 -26.24 -23.15
N ASP A 154 -122.72 -26.09 -22.31
CA ASP A 154 -122.38 -24.92 -21.52
C ASP A 154 -121.80 -23.83 -22.42
N THR A 155 -121.08 -24.16 -23.49
CA THR A 155 -120.60 -23.21 -24.51
C THR A 155 -121.72 -22.82 -25.45
N GLN A 156 -122.69 -23.69 -25.74
CA GLN A 156 -123.92 -23.35 -26.47
C GLN A 156 -124.84 -22.52 -25.58
N ALA A 157 -124.95 -22.83 -24.28
CA ALA A 157 -125.68 -22.05 -23.30
C ALA A 157 -124.94 -20.75 -22.96
N ALA A 158 -123.61 -20.73 -22.94
CA ALA A 158 -122.78 -19.55 -22.75
C ALA A 158 -122.74 -18.72 -24.02
N LEU A 159 -122.71 -19.30 -25.22
CA LEU A 159 -122.94 -18.60 -26.48
C LEU A 159 -124.37 -18.09 -26.55
N GLN A 160 -125.38 -18.79 -26.00
CA GLN A 160 -126.73 -18.24 -25.84
C GLN A 160 -126.77 -17.11 -24.79
N ARG A 161 -125.99 -17.18 -23.70
CA ARG A 161 -125.86 -16.12 -22.68
C ARG A 161 -125.01 -14.92 -23.16
N ILE A 162 -123.99 -15.15 -23.99
CA ILE A 162 -123.09 -14.16 -24.60
C ILE A 162 -123.75 -13.55 -25.84
N SER A 163 -124.51 -14.34 -26.61
CA SER A 163 -125.37 -13.88 -27.71
C SER A 163 -126.60 -13.11 -27.21
N LEU A 164 -126.83 -13.05 -25.90
CA LEU A 164 -127.76 -12.13 -25.23
C LEU A 164 -127.04 -11.05 -24.38
N GLY A 165 -125.69 -10.99 -24.44
CA GLY A 165 -124.90 -9.77 -24.24
C GLY A 165 -124.48 -9.31 -22.83
N ASN A 166 -123.87 -10.14 -21.95
CA ASN A 166 -123.31 -9.67 -20.66
C ASN A 166 -122.13 -10.52 -20.08
N GLY A 167 -120.96 -10.68 -20.75
CA GLY A 167 -119.95 -11.67 -20.29
C GLY A 167 -118.44 -11.41 -20.39
N VAL A 168 -117.95 -10.35 -21.04
CA VAL A 168 -116.52 -9.99 -20.99
C VAL A 168 -116.40 -8.64 -20.31
N ASP A 169 -115.82 -8.63 -19.11
CA ASP A 169 -115.61 -7.42 -18.32
C ASP A 169 -114.55 -6.53 -19.01
N PRO A 170 -114.93 -5.36 -19.56
CA PRO A 170 -114.00 -4.46 -20.24
C PRO A 170 -112.85 -3.98 -19.33
N GLU A 171 -113.05 -3.99 -18.01
CA GLU A 171 -112.05 -3.56 -17.02
C GLU A 171 -110.83 -4.49 -17.01
N LYS A 172 -111.04 -5.80 -17.21
CA LYS A 172 -109.93 -6.77 -17.28
C LYS A 172 -109.10 -6.66 -18.56
N ILE A 173 -109.73 -6.28 -19.68
CA ILE A 173 -109.00 -6.00 -20.93
C ILE A 173 -108.15 -4.73 -20.75
N ALA A 174 -108.73 -3.66 -20.19
CA ALA A 174 -107.99 -2.44 -19.88
C ALA A 174 -106.80 -2.68 -18.95
N GLN A 175 -106.91 -3.60 -18.00
CA GLN A 175 -105.82 -3.97 -17.09
C GLN A 175 -104.69 -4.74 -17.80
N ILE A 176 -105.00 -5.58 -18.79
CA ILE A 176 -104.01 -6.27 -19.62
C ILE A 176 -103.24 -5.26 -20.50
N ASP A 177 -103.94 -4.30 -21.08
CA ASP A 177 -103.31 -3.22 -21.86
C ASP A 177 -102.38 -2.36 -20.98
N GLN A 178 -102.82 -2.01 -19.77
CA GLN A 178 -101.98 -1.32 -18.78
C GLN A 178 -100.74 -2.15 -18.41
N ASN A 179 -100.88 -3.46 -18.18
CA ASN A 179 -99.75 -4.33 -17.88
C ASN A 179 -98.77 -4.42 -19.06
N THR A 180 -99.27 -4.45 -20.29
CA THR A 180 -98.45 -4.42 -21.51
C THR A 180 -97.65 -3.11 -21.60
N GLN A 181 -98.31 -1.96 -21.40
CA GLN A 181 -97.63 -0.66 -21.34
C GLN A 181 -96.57 -0.58 -20.21
N ARG A 182 -96.83 -1.21 -19.06
CA ARG A 182 -95.86 -1.28 -17.95
C ARG A 182 -94.65 -2.15 -18.33
N ILE A 183 -94.85 -3.27 -19.01
CA ILE A 183 -93.78 -4.14 -19.52
C ILE A 183 -92.92 -3.38 -20.53
N ASP A 184 -93.53 -2.65 -21.47
CA ASP A 184 -92.79 -1.82 -22.44
C ASP A 184 -91.96 -0.73 -21.76
N ASN A 185 -92.55 -0.02 -20.79
CA ASN A 185 -91.81 0.97 -19.98
C ASN A 185 -90.64 0.33 -19.21
N HIS A 186 -90.83 -0.86 -18.63
CA HIS A 186 -89.75 -1.58 -17.96
C HIS A 186 -88.66 -1.99 -18.96
N GLN A 187 -89.01 -2.45 -20.16
CA GLN A 187 -88.05 -2.80 -21.19
C GLN A 187 -87.21 -1.57 -21.63
N GLN A 188 -87.84 -0.41 -21.80
CA GLN A 188 -87.14 0.84 -22.10
C GLN A 188 -86.15 1.23 -20.99
N ARG A 189 -86.56 1.13 -19.72
CA ARG A 189 -85.68 1.39 -18.57
C ARG A 189 -84.52 0.41 -18.48
N ILE A 190 -84.76 -0.87 -18.76
CA ILE A 190 -83.70 -1.90 -18.84
C ILE A 190 -82.70 -1.52 -19.94
N ASN A 191 -83.16 -1.16 -21.14
CA ASN A 191 -82.30 -0.77 -22.24
C ASN A 191 -81.45 0.47 -21.88
N ALA A 192 -82.05 1.48 -21.23
CA ALA A 192 -81.33 2.66 -20.75
C ALA A 192 -80.25 2.30 -19.70
N ASN A 193 -80.57 1.38 -18.77
CA ASN A 193 -79.61 0.89 -17.79
C ASN A 193 -78.45 0.13 -18.45
N VAL A 194 -78.72 -0.70 -19.47
CA VAL A 194 -77.68 -1.38 -20.25
C VAL A 194 -76.76 -0.37 -20.94
N ALA A 195 -77.32 0.68 -21.56
CA ALA A 195 -76.52 1.74 -22.19
C ALA A 195 -75.63 2.47 -21.16
N ASN A 196 -76.17 2.79 -19.98
CA ASN A 196 -75.41 3.42 -18.90
C ASN A 196 -74.30 2.51 -18.37
N LEU A 197 -74.55 1.22 -18.20
CA LEU A 197 -73.55 0.23 -17.77
C LEU A 197 -72.42 0.12 -18.80
N ASN A 198 -72.74 0.11 -20.10
CA ASN A 198 -71.75 0.10 -21.16
C ASN A 198 -70.89 1.38 -21.16
N ALA A 199 -71.50 2.56 -20.95
CA ALA A 199 -70.77 3.82 -20.83
C ALA A 199 -69.84 3.83 -19.60
N GLN A 200 -70.32 3.33 -18.45
CA GLN A 200 -69.50 3.19 -17.24
C GLN A 200 -68.34 2.21 -17.45
N ALA A 201 -68.55 1.09 -18.14
CA ALA A 201 -67.49 0.15 -18.49
C ALA A 201 -66.41 0.81 -19.36
N GLY A 202 -66.80 1.67 -20.32
CA GLY A 202 -65.88 2.48 -21.12
C GLY A 202 -65.04 3.44 -20.27
N LEU A 203 -65.68 4.19 -19.35
CA LEU A 203 -64.98 5.09 -18.42
C LEU A 203 -64.02 4.35 -17.49
N ILE A 204 -64.40 3.18 -16.99
CA ILE A 204 -63.53 2.31 -16.18
C ILE A 204 -62.33 1.84 -17.01
N GLY A 205 -62.54 1.47 -18.28
CA GLY A 205 -61.47 1.12 -19.21
C GLY A 205 -60.47 2.25 -19.41
N ALA A 206 -60.96 3.48 -19.68
CA ALA A 206 -60.13 4.67 -19.82
C ALA A 206 -59.36 4.99 -18.52
N ASN A 207 -60.01 4.91 -17.36
CA ASN A 207 -59.35 5.10 -16.06
C ASN A 207 -58.24 4.07 -15.82
N ARG A 208 -58.46 2.81 -16.18
CA ARG A 208 -57.43 1.76 -16.07
C ARG A 208 -56.22 2.05 -16.96
N GLN A 209 -56.44 2.55 -18.17
CA GLN A 209 -55.36 2.98 -19.07
C GLN A 209 -54.57 4.17 -18.47
N SER A 210 -55.25 5.19 -17.95
CA SER A 210 -54.62 6.34 -17.28
C SER A 210 -53.82 5.93 -16.04
N ILE A 211 -54.32 5.00 -15.22
CA ILE A 211 -53.59 4.44 -14.07
C ILE A 211 -52.31 3.74 -14.53
N THR A 212 -52.40 2.95 -15.60
CA THR A 212 -51.23 2.26 -16.17
C THR A 212 -50.18 3.25 -16.68
N ALA A 213 -50.62 4.32 -17.35
CA ALA A 213 -49.74 5.39 -17.80
C ALA A 213 -49.07 6.12 -16.62
N ASN A 214 -49.82 6.43 -15.56
CA ASN A 214 -49.30 7.04 -14.34
C ASN A 214 -48.29 6.14 -13.62
N GLN A 215 -48.54 4.83 -13.56
CA GLN A 215 -47.59 3.86 -13.00
C GLN A 215 -46.26 3.88 -13.78
N LYS A 216 -46.31 3.90 -15.11
CA LYS A 216 -45.11 4.00 -15.95
C LYS A 216 -44.36 5.34 -15.74
N ALA A 217 -45.09 6.44 -15.64
CA ALA A 217 -44.49 7.77 -15.38
C ALA A 217 -43.81 7.82 -14.00
N LEU A 218 -44.42 7.23 -12.97
CA LEU A 218 -43.84 7.13 -11.63
C LEU A 218 -42.56 6.27 -11.62
N GLN A 219 -42.55 5.14 -12.33
CA GLN A 219 -41.34 4.32 -12.49
C GLN A 219 -40.19 5.10 -13.17
N GLN A 220 -40.52 5.88 -14.20
CA GLN A 220 -39.55 6.75 -14.87
C GLN A 220 -39.04 7.86 -13.94
N GLN A 221 -39.92 8.48 -13.15
CA GLN A 221 -39.53 9.49 -12.16
C GLN A 221 -38.62 8.90 -11.08
N SER A 222 -38.94 7.70 -10.57
CA SER A 222 -38.08 6.98 -9.61
C SER A 222 -36.68 6.77 -10.18
N SER A 223 -36.58 6.30 -11.43
CA SER A 223 -35.29 6.08 -12.09
C SER A 223 -34.48 7.39 -12.26
N ARG A 224 -35.16 8.51 -12.53
CA ARG A 224 -34.52 9.83 -12.63
C ARG A 224 -34.04 10.34 -11.27
N LEU A 225 -34.81 10.09 -10.20
CA LEU A 225 -34.40 10.41 -8.83
C LEU A 225 -33.15 9.62 -8.43
N ASP A 226 -33.11 8.32 -8.72
CA ASP A 226 -31.93 7.48 -8.45
C ASP A 226 -30.69 8.00 -9.18
N ALA A 227 -30.82 8.35 -10.47
CA ALA A 227 -29.73 8.94 -11.25
C ALA A 227 -29.27 10.31 -10.70
N THR A 228 -30.22 11.12 -10.22
CA THR A 228 -29.93 12.40 -9.58
C THR A 228 -29.18 12.19 -8.27
N GLN A 229 -29.62 11.25 -7.43
CA GLN A 229 -28.96 10.91 -6.18
C GLN A 229 -27.52 10.46 -6.42
N GLN A 230 -27.28 9.55 -7.37
CA GLN A 230 -25.93 9.13 -7.73
C GLN A 230 -25.06 10.30 -8.21
N THR A 231 -25.63 11.28 -8.91
CA THR A 231 -24.89 12.47 -9.36
C THR A 231 -24.53 13.38 -8.19
N THR A 232 -25.47 13.60 -7.27
CA THR A 232 -25.25 14.34 -6.02
C THR A 232 -24.17 13.67 -5.17
N ASP A 233 -24.18 12.34 -5.05
CA ASP A 233 -23.17 11.60 -4.30
C ASP A 233 -21.76 11.77 -4.91
N ARG A 234 -21.64 11.66 -6.24
CA ARG A 234 -20.38 11.92 -6.96
C ARG A 234 -19.89 13.36 -6.77
N GLN A 235 -20.81 14.33 -6.80
CA GLN A 235 -20.48 15.72 -6.54
C GLN A 235 -20.00 15.92 -5.10
N GLY A 236 -20.64 15.27 -4.13
CA GLY A 236 -20.21 15.26 -2.72
C GLY A 236 -18.78 14.72 -2.56
N GLN A 237 -18.44 13.62 -3.23
CA GLN A 237 -17.09 13.07 -3.21
C GLN A 237 -16.07 14.03 -3.84
N SER A 238 -16.35 14.60 -5.01
CA SER A 238 -15.47 15.58 -5.65
C SER A 238 -15.25 16.83 -4.79
N ILE A 239 -16.28 17.28 -4.05
CA ILE A 239 -16.16 18.38 -3.10
C ILE A 239 -15.22 17.99 -1.95
N ALA A 240 -15.37 16.80 -1.38
CA ALA A 240 -14.51 16.32 -0.30
C ALA A 240 -13.03 16.19 -0.74
N ASP A 241 -12.79 15.67 -1.95
CA ASP A 241 -11.46 15.57 -2.55
C ASP A 241 -10.85 16.97 -2.74
N ASN A 242 -11.62 17.92 -3.27
CA ASN A 242 -11.21 19.31 -3.41
C ASN A 242 -10.91 19.98 -2.06
N THR A 243 -11.74 19.75 -1.03
CA THR A 243 -11.50 20.24 0.32
C THR A 243 -10.17 19.72 0.87
N THR A 244 -9.85 18.45 0.65
CA THR A 244 -8.58 17.83 1.06
C THR A 244 -7.39 18.46 0.31
N ALA A 245 -7.52 18.66 -1.00
CA ALA A 245 -6.49 19.30 -1.82
C ALA A 245 -6.23 20.75 -1.39
N ILE A 246 -7.28 21.52 -1.08
CA ILE A 246 -7.18 22.88 -0.55
C ILE A 246 -6.43 22.89 0.78
N HIS A 247 -6.74 21.97 1.69
CA HIS A 247 -6.04 21.84 2.98
C HIS A 247 -4.55 21.55 2.79
N SER A 248 -4.20 20.64 1.88
CA SER A 248 -2.81 20.32 1.54
C SER A 248 -2.08 21.54 0.97
N ASN A 249 -2.73 22.28 0.06
CA ASN A 249 -2.17 23.51 -0.50
C ASN A 249 -1.95 24.58 0.57
N PHE A 250 -2.87 24.72 1.53
CA PHE A 250 -2.70 25.63 2.66
C PHE A 250 -1.44 25.29 3.47
N GLY A 251 -1.23 24.01 3.82
CA GLY A 251 -0.01 23.58 4.52
C GLY A 251 1.28 23.83 3.72
N ARG A 252 1.25 23.70 2.39
CA ARG A 252 2.38 24.05 1.52
C ARG A 252 2.66 25.55 1.50
N ILE A 253 1.61 26.38 1.48
CA ILE A 253 1.73 27.85 1.55
C ILE A 253 2.34 28.27 2.88
N GLU A 254 1.90 27.67 3.99
CA GLU A 254 2.45 27.94 5.32
C GLU A 254 3.95 27.57 5.39
N THR A 255 4.32 26.40 4.88
CA THR A 255 5.73 25.98 4.79
C THR A 255 6.57 26.96 3.98
N ASN A 256 6.09 27.39 2.81
CA ASN A 256 6.78 28.37 1.97
C ASN A 256 6.89 29.73 2.66
N THR A 257 5.85 30.16 3.38
CA THR A 257 5.84 31.41 4.14
C THR A 257 6.94 31.39 5.21
N ASN A 258 7.05 30.30 5.96
CA ASN A 258 8.10 30.12 6.96
C ASN A 258 9.50 30.11 6.33
N ALA A 259 9.68 29.45 5.18
CA ALA A 259 10.95 29.43 4.47
C ALA A 259 11.36 30.83 3.99
N LEU A 260 10.41 31.63 3.47
CA LEU A 260 10.66 33.00 3.05
C LEU A 260 11.03 33.90 4.24
N GLN A 261 10.37 33.75 5.39
CA GLN A 261 10.74 34.47 6.62
C GLN A 261 12.17 34.15 7.06
N GLN A 262 12.57 32.87 7.04
CA GLN A 262 13.95 32.48 7.35
C GLN A 262 14.95 33.06 6.36
N GLN A 263 14.63 33.04 5.06
CA GLN A 263 15.47 33.63 4.03
C GLN A 263 15.62 35.15 4.20
N SER A 264 14.54 35.85 4.57
CA SER A 264 14.59 37.27 4.92
C SER A 264 15.57 37.52 6.07
N GLY A 265 15.48 36.76 7.16
CA GLY A 265 16.40 36.90 8.30
C GLY A 265 17.87 36.61 7.94
N ARG A 266 18.12 35.67 7.02
CA ARG A 266 19.47 35.41 6.49
C ARG A 266 19.99 36.59 5.66
N LEU A 267 19.14 37.22 4.85
CA LEU A 267 19.50 38.41 4.07
C LEU A 267 19.81 39.60 4.98
N ASP A 268 19.02 39.81 6.04
CA ASP A 268 19.30 40.86 7.03
C ASP A 268 20.66 40.64 7.71
N THR A 269 20.97 39.40 8.08
CA THR A 269 22.27 39.03 8.67
C THR A 269 23.42 39.27 7.69
N ALA A 270 23.24 38.90 6.41
CA ALA A 270 24.23 39.13 5.37
C ALA A 270 24.46 40.62 5.13
N GLN A 271 23.39 41.43 5.11
CA GLN A 271 23.48 42.87 4.97
C GLN A 271 24.29 43.50 6.12
N GLN A 272 24.00 43.11 7.37
CA GLN A 272 24.78 43.57 8.52
C GLN A 272 26.27 43.18 8.41
N ALA A 273 26.58 41.99 7.91
CA ALA A 273 27.97 41.57 7.70
C ALA A 273 28.67 42.41 6.62
N ILE A 274 27.97 42.69 5.52
CA ILE A 274 28.46 43.59 4.46
C ILE A 274 28.73 44.99 5.02
N ASP A 275 27.82 45.53 5.84
CA ASP A 275 27.97 46.85 6.44
C ASP A 275 29.20 46.90 7.37
N ARG A 276 29.41 45.86 8.19
CA ARG A 276 30.61 45.71 9.04
C ARG A 276 31.89 45.65 8.19
N HIS A 277 31.90 44.81 7.15
CA HIS A 277 33.05 44.76 6.22
C HIS A 277 33.31 46.12 5.58
N GLY A 278 32.27 46.85 5.20
CA GLY A 278 32.37 48.21 4.67
C GLY A 278 32.98 49.20 5.67
N GLN A 279 32.65 49.09 6.96
CA GLN A 279 33.30 49.87 8.03
C GLN A 279 34.78 49.53 8.17
N THR A 280 35.12 48.24 8.28
CA THR A 280 36.52 47.77 8.37
C THR A 280 37.36 48.23 7.18
N LEU A 281 36.83 48.19 5.96
CA LEU A 281 37.54 48.67 4.78
C LEU A 281 37.81 50.18 4.83
N ARG A 282 36.87 50.99 5.34
CA ARG A 282 37.07 52.44 5.53
C ARG A 282 38.16 52.71 6.57
N GLU A 283 38.17 51.95 7.67
CA GLU A 283 39.22 52.05 8.70
C GLU A 283 40.59 51.70 8.12
N GLN A 284 40.70 50.58 7.41
CA GLN A 284 41.94 50.15 6.75
C GLN A 284 42.43 51.18 5.73
N ALA A 285 41.53 51.77 4.93
CA ALA A 285 41.88 52.85 4.01
C ALA A 285 42.44 54.08 4.76
N GLY A 286 41.86 54.42 5.90
CA GLY A 286 42.37 55.46 6.80
C GLY A 286 43.77 55.16 7.31
N THR A 287 44.01 53.94 7.80
CA THR A 287 45.34 53.49 8.25
C THR A 287 46.37 53.52 7.13
N LEU A 288 46.01 53.07 5.92
CA LEU A 288 46.89 53.12 4.74
C LEU A 288 47.29 54.57 4.40
N LYS A 289 46.34 55.50 4.45
CA LYS A 289 46.63 56.93 4.24
C LYS A 289 47.59 57.49 5.30
N ALA A 290 47.42 57.09 6.56
CA ALA A 290 48.33 57.46 7.63
C ALA A 290 49.75 56.89 7.42
N HIS A 291 49.87 55.62 7.04
CA HIS A 291 51.15 55.00 6.71
C HIS A 291 51.83 55.69 5.52
N GLN A 292 51.08 56.05 4.46
CA GLN A 292 51.62 56.82 3.34
C GLN A 292 52.19 58.17 3.77
N ALA A 293 51.49 58.89 4.66
CA ALA A 293 51.98 60.15 5.21
C ALA A 293 53.26 59.96 6.06
N GLN A 294 53.31 58.90 6.87
CA GLN A 294 54.51 58.56 7.65
C GLN A 294 55.71 58.21 6.75
N LEU A 295 55.50 57.44 5.69
CA LEU A 295 56.52 57.12 4.69
C LEU A 295 57.05 58.38 4.01
N ALA A 296 56.17 59.29 3.58
CA ALA A 296 56.57 60.57 3.01
C ALA A 296 57.41 61.41 3.99
N ALA A 297 57.02 61.44 5.27
CA ALA A 297 57.77 62.14 6.30
C ALA A 297 59.16 61.51 6.55
N GLN A 298 59.26 60.17 6.58
CA GLN A 298 60.52 59.46 6.70
C GLN A 298 61.44 59.69 5.49
N GLN A 299 60.87 59.75 4.29
CA GLN A 299 61.63 60.06 3.08
C GLN A 299 62.21 61.47 3.14
N ALA A 300 61.40 62.47 3.50
CA ALA A 300 61.87 63.85 3.68
C ALA A 300 62.94 63.96 4.77
N GLN A 301 62.80 63.22 5.87
CA GLN A 301 63.84 63.19 6.91
C GLN A 301 65.14 62.54 6.41
N SER A 302 65.06 61.49 5.61
CA SER A 302 66.23 60.84 5.01
C SER A 302 66.96 61.76 4.04
N GLU A 303 66.22 62.57 3.27
CA GLU A 303 66.78 63.61 2.40
C GLU A 303 67.53 64.68 3.22
N ARG A 304 66.91 65.22 4.27
CA ARG A 304 67.57 66.15 5.19
C ARG A 304 68.83 65.57 5.82
N ASN A 305 68.78 64.29 6.22
CA ASN A 305 69.95 63.61 6.77
C ASN A 305 71.07 63.49 5.73
N ARG A 306 70.75 63.19 4.46
CA ARG A 306 71.75 63.18 3.36
C ARG A 306 72.37 64.55 3.16
N ASP A 307 71.56 65.61 3.13
CA ASP A 307 72.04 66.98 2.98
C ASP A 307 72.95 67.38 4.15
N ALA A 308 72.55 67.04 5.38
CA ALA A 308 73.36 67.27 6.57
C ALA A 308 74.69 66.52 6.51
N VAL A 309 74.70 65.26 6.08
CA VAL A 309 75.93 64.48 5.87
C VAL A 309 76.81 65.12 4.79
N ALA A 310 76.25 65.58 3.68
CA ALA A 310 77.01 66.26 2.63
C ALA A 310 77.60 67.60 3.10
N ALA A 311 76.86 68.36 3.92
CA ALA A 311 77.33 69.57 4.55
C ALA A 311 78.46 69.29 5.56
N HIS A 312 78.31 68.25 6.38
CA HIS A 312 79.36 67.79 7.30
C HIS A 312 80.61 67.35 6.56
N ASP A 313 80.48 66.60 5.46
CA ASP A 313 81.63 66.17 4.65
C ASP A 313 82.37 67.38 4.04
N THR A 314 81.63 68.39 3.58
CA THR A 314 82.20 69.67 3.11
C THR A 314 82.94 70.41 4.23
N ALA A 315 82.35 70.48 5.43
CA ALA A 315 82.97 71.10 6.60
C ALA A 315 84.25 70.34 7.03
N ILE A 316 84.23 69.00 7.00
CA ILE A 316 85.40 68.17 7.28
C ILE A 316 86.53 68.46 6.28
N ARG A 317 86.23 68.49 4.97
CA ARG A 317 87.24 68.84 3.95
C ARG A 317 87.81 70.23 4.15
N ARG A 318 86.97 71.21 4.51
CA ARG A 318 87.42 72.57 4.86
C ARG A 318 88.35 72.54 6.06
N HIS A 319 87.97 71.87 7.15
CA HIS A 319 88.83 71.75 8.33
C HIS A 319 90.13 71.01 8.05
N GLN A 320 90.11 69.97 7.22
CA GLN A 320 91.34 69.30 6.76
C GLN A 320 92.28 70.26 6.02
N ALA A 321 91.74 71.12 5.14
CA ALA A 321 92.51 72.15 4.46
C ALA A 321 93.05 73.24 5.42
N GLU A 322 92.23 73.70 6.36
CA GLU A 322 92.64 74.66 7.41
C GLU A 322 93.74 74.07 8.30
N ILE A 323 93.64 72.79 8.68
CA ILE A 323 94.67 72.09 9.45
C ILE A 323 95.97 71.97 8.62
N ALA A 324 95.88 71.63 7.33
CA ALA A 324 97.05 71.59 6.45
C ALA A 324 97.73 72.96 6.35
N ALA A 325 96.96 74.02 6.12
CA ALA A 325 97.48 75.39 6.07
C ALA A 325 98.12 75.84 7.41
N ASN A 326 97.48 75.50 8.54
CA ASN A 326 98.04 75.77 9.86
C ASN A 326 99.35 75.01 10.09
N ARG A 327 99.44 73.74 9.65
CA ARG A 327 100.66 72.94 9.71
C ARG A 327 101.80 73.59 8.90
N ASP A 328 101.51 74.06 7.69
CA ASP A 328 102.49 74.75 6.85
C ASP A 328 102.95 76.07 7.48
N LEU A 329 102.03 76.86 8.03
CA LEU A 329 102.34 78.11 8.73
C LEU A 329 103.23 77.86 9.97
N ILE A 330 102.94 76.81 10.75
CA ILE A 330 103.78 76.41 11.89
C ILE A 330 105.19 76.05 11.42
N ASN A 331 105.31 75.24 10.36
CA ASN A 331 106.61 74.87 9.79
C ASN A 331 107.39 76.10 9.29
N GLN A 332 106.73 77.05 8.62
CA GLN A 332 107.35 78.31 8.20
C GLN A 332 107.84 79.13 9.39
N ARG A 333 107.03 79.28 10.45
CA ARG A 333 107.42 80.00 11.67
C ARG A 333 108.58 79.31 12.38
N LEU A 334 108.59 77.98 12.46
CA LEU A 334 109.71 77.20 13.02
C LEU A 334 110.99 77.44 12.22
N ASN A 335 110.93 77.39 10.89
CA ASN A 335 112.08 77.69 10.03
C ASN A 335 112.59 79.13 10.22
N GLN A 336 111.68 80.11 10.29
CA GLN A 336 112.05 81.51 10.59
C GLN A 336 112.68 81.66 11.97
N GLN A 337 112.15 80.99 13.00
CA GLN A 337 112.77 80.97 14.32
C GLN A 337 114.16 80.32 14.30
N GLY A 338 114.34 79.23 13.55
CA GLY A 338 115.64 78.60 13.31
C GLY A 338 116.65 79.54 12.67
N LEU A 339 116.24 80.32 11.67
CA LEU A 339 117.10 81.34 11.04
C LEU A 339 117.45 82.48 12.02
N ARG A 340 116.45 83.02 12.74
CA ARG A 340 116.68 84.12 13.72
C ARG A 340 117.58 83.69 14.88
N THR A 341 117.48 82.44 15.32
CA THR A 341 118.37 81.89 16.36
C THR A 341 119.79 81.72 15.85
N ALA A 342 119.98 81.16 14.64
CA ALA A 342 121.30 81.07 14.00
C ALA A 342 121.95 82.46 13.76
N GLU A 343 121.16 83.45 13.33
CA GLU A 343 121.63 84.85 13.19
C GLU A 343 122.03 85.46 14.54
N ALA A 344 121.23 85.25 15.58
CA ALA A 344 121.53 85.72 16.93
C ALA A 344 122.81 85.07 17.47
N GLU A 345 123.01 83.76 17.27
CA GLU A 345 124.25 83.06 17.64
C GLU A 345 125.47 83.64 16.90
N ALA A 346 125.35 83.89 15.60
CA ALA A 346 126.42 84.52 14.81
C ALA A 346 126.72 85.97 15.26
N GLN A 347 125.70 86.73 15.64
CA GLN A 347 125.85 88.08 16.22
C GLN A 347 126.57 88.03 17.56
N ILE A 348 126.19 87.10 18.44
CA ILE A 348 126.83 86.88 19.75
C ILE A 348 128.29 86.49 19.55
N ALA A 349 128.59 85.56 18.64
CA ALA A 349 129.96 85.15 18.33
C ALA A 349 130.83 86.34 17.85
N ARG A 350 130.31 87.19 16.95
CA ARG A 350 130.99 88.42 16.51
C ARG A 350 131.21 89.40 17.65
N ASN A 351 130.20 89.63 18.48
CA ASN A 351 130.30 90.50 19.65
C ASN A 351 131.34 89.97 20.65
N SER A 352 131.37 88.66 20.92
CA SER A 352 132.36 88.03 21.79
C SER A 352 133.79 88.22 21.26
N ALA A 353 134.01 88.04 19.95
CA ALA A 353 135.31 88.30 19.33
C ALA A 353 135.71 89.78 19.43
N GLY A 354 134.78 90.69 19.13
CA GLY A 354 135.00 92.14 19.25
C GLY A 354 135.32 92.57 20.69
N LEU A 355 134.63 92.01 21.69
CA LEU A 355 134.90 92.27 23.11
C LEU A 355 136.30 91.78 23.54
N GLN A 356 136.76 90.64 23.02
CA GLN A 356 138.12 90.14 23.27
C GLN A 356 139.18 91.09 22.69
N GLN A 357 138.96 91.57 21.47
CA GLN A 357 139.85 92.54 20.83
C GLN A 357 139.90 93.86 21.63
N LEU A 358 138.74 94.40 21.99
CA LEU A 358 138.64 95.64 22.78
C LEU A 358 139.33 95.50 24.15
N SER A 359 139.22 94.33 24.79
CA SER A 359 139.94 94.02 26.04
C SER A 359 141.46 94.06 25.87
N GLY A 360 141.97 93.67 24.70
CA GLY A 360 143.39 93.77 24.33
C GLY A 360 143.82 95.22 24.13
N GLU A 361 143.09 95.96 23.29
CA GLU A 361 143.37 97.37 22.97
C GLU A 361 143.34 98.26 24.23
N VAL A 362 142.37 98.07 25.12
CA VAL A 362 142.30 98.81 26.40
C VAL A 362 143.51 98.51 27.29
N ARG A 363 144.01 97.27 27.29
CA ARG A 363 145.22 96.89 28.03
C ARG A 363 146.45 97.60 27.48
N ASP A 364 146.57 97.69 26.17
CA ASP A 364 147.69 98.37 25.50
C ASP A 364 147.63 99.89 25.70
N LEU A 365 146.46 100.50 25.55
CA LEU A 365 146.26 101.93 25.84
C LEU A 365 146.64 102.26 27.28
N LYS A 366 146.19 101.45 28.24
CA LYS A 366 146.58 101.61 29.66
C LYS A 366 148.10 101.59 29.82
N GLN A 367 148.80 100.67 29.16
CA GLN A 367 150.25 100.63 29.22
C GLN A 367 150.91 101.85 28.58
N GLN A 368 150.41 102.33 27.44
CA GLN A 368 150.92 103.53 26.78
C GLN A 368 150.75 104.77 27.67
N THR A 369 149.60 104.94 28.32
CA THR A 369 149.34 106.06 29.23
C THR A 369 150.24 106.01 30.47
N GLU A 370 150.41 104.83 31.08
CA GLU A 370 151.32 104.67 32.23
C GLU A 370 152.78 105.03 31.85
N ARG A 371 153.21 104.69 30.62
CA ARG A 371 154.52 105.09 30.07
C ARG A 371 154.61 106.60 29.83
N GLY A 372 153.55 107.24 29.30
CA GLY A 372 153.52 108.68 29.07
C GLY A 372 153.73 109.49 30.35
N PHE A 373 153.04 109.13 31.44
CA PHE A 373 153.20 109.80 32.74
C PHE A 373 154.60 109.61 33.35
N ALA A 374 155.20 108.42 33.22
CA ALA A 374 156.56 108.19 33.70
C ALA A 374 157.58 109.11 32.99
N ALA A 375 157.44 109.28 31.67
CA ALA A 375 158.26 110.20 30.89
C ALA A 375 158.05 111.67 31.28
N GLN A 376 156.80 112.09 31.53
CA GLN A 376 156.52 113.46 31.95
C GLN A 376 157.02 113.77 33.36
N ALA A 377 156.94 112.80 34.29
CA ALA A 377 157.55 112.93 35.61
C ALA A 377 159.08 113.12 35.52
N ALA A 378 159.74 112.41 34.60
CA ALA A 378 161.18 112.58 34.36
C ALA A 378 161.49 113.99 33.82
N LEU A 379 160.69 114.49 32.87
CA LEU A 379 160.84 115.84 32.32
C LEU A 379 160.61 116.96 33.35
N ALA A 380 159.67 116.76 34.27
CA ALA A 380 159.39 117.72 35.32
C ALA A 380 160.56 117.85 36.32
N GLY A 381 161.32 116.77 36.53
CA GLY A 381 162.52 116.76 37.39
C GLY A 381 163.72 117.53 36.82
N LEU A 382 163.67 118.01 35.57
CA LEU A 382 164.74 118.78 34.95
C LEU A 382 164.84 120.18 35.58
N PHE A 383 165.95 120.42 36.27
CA PHE A 383 166.24 121.66 36.98
C PHE A 383 166.33 122.87 36.03
N GLN A 384 165.97 124.04 36.55
CA GLN A 384 165.96 125.28 35.77
C GLN A 384 167.32 126.01 35.87
N PRO A 385 167.76 126.75 34.83
CA PRO A 385 168.94 127.61 34.89
C PRO A 385 168.85 128.73 35.96
N TYR A 386 169.78 128.80 36.92
CA TYR A 386 169.84 129.89 37.93
C TYR A 386 170.80 131.03 37.54
N GLY A 387 171.90 130.71 36.85
CA GLY A 387 172.91 131.71 36.49
C GLY A 387 172.55 132.46 35.21
N VAL A 388 172.50 133.79 35.29
CA VAL A 388 172.38 134.67 34.12
C VAL A 388 173.60 134.50 33.21
N GLY A 389 173.39 134.32 31.91
CA GLY A 389 174.44 134.18 30.91
C GLY A 389 175.16 132.82 30.93
N LYS A 390 174.62 131.80 31.63
CA LYS A 390 175.22 130.47 31.72
C LYS A 390 174.30 129.37 31.15
N PHE A 391 174.91 128.45 30.41
CA PHE A 391 174.26 127.23 29.92
C PHE A 391 174.11 126.19 31.04
N ASN A 392 172.96 125.51 31.11
CA ASN A 392 172.69 124.45 32.07
C ASN A 392 172.29 123.17 31.34
N LEU A 393 172.90 122.05 31.72
CA LEU A 393 172.54 120.71 31.28
C LEU A 393 171.97 119.96 32.48
N THR A 394 170.79 119.36 32.33
CA THR A 394 170.09 118.65 33.40
C THR A 394 169.67 117.27 32.94
N ALA A 395 169.72 116.30 33.84
CA ALA A 395 169.22 114.95 33.61
C ALA A 395 168.38 114.54 34.81
N ALA A 396 167.28 113.84 34.57
CA ALA A 396 166.34 113.44 35.59
C ALA A 396 165.77 112.05 35.27
N VAL A 397 165.32 111.35 36.29
CA VAL A 397 164.61 110.07 36.16
C VAL A 397 163.23 110.23 36.76
N GLY A 398 162.23 109.67 36.10
CA GLY A 398 160.83 109.69 36.54
C GLY A 398 160.21 108.32 36.47
N GLY A 399 159.25 108.06 37.34
CA GLY A 399 158.52 106.79 37.39
C GLY A 399 157.03 107.03 37.60
N TYR A 400 156.20 106.20 36.96
CA TYR A 400 154.77 106.14 37.21
C TYR A 400 154.28 104.69 37.14
N ARG A 401 153.72 104.19 38.25
CA ARG A 401 153.35 102.79 38.46
C ARG A 401 154.52 101.83 38.16
N LYS A 402 154.35 100.91 37.19
CA LYS A 402 155.37 99.92 36.80
C LYS A 402 156.29 100.42 35.68
N GLN A 403 156.10 101.65 35.20
CA GLN A 403 156.87 102.24 34.10
C GLN A 403 157.84 103.29 34.62
N SER A 404 159.00 103.40 33.99
CA SER A 404 160.08 104.30 34.37
C SER A 404 160.72 104.90 33.13
N ALA A 405 161.13 106.16 33.24
CA ALA A 405 161.68 106.95 32.15
C ALA A 405 162.88 107.79 32.60
N VAL A 406 163.73 108.11 31.64
CA VAL A 406 164.92 108.95 31.81
C VAL A 406 164.73 110.19 30.93
N ALA A 407 164.95 111.36 31.50
CA ALA A 407 164.91 112.64 30.82
C ALA A 407 166.28 113.32 30.80
N VAL A 408 166.57 114.00 29.71
CA VAL A 408 167.74 114.87 29.57
C VAL A 408 167.27 116.18 28.98
N GLY A 409 167.74 117.30 29.51
CA GLY A 409 167.39 118.62 29.04
C GLY A 409 168.53 119.61 29.15
N ALA A 410 168.37 120.69 28.42
CA ALA A 410 169.28 121.82 28.40
C ALA A 410 168.49 123.11 28.55
N GLY A 411 169.06 124.10 29.21
CA GLY A 411 168.43 125.40 29.37
C GLY A 411 169.44 126.54 29.41
N TYR A 412 168.97 127.71 28.99
CA TYR A 412 169.78 128.92 28.93
C TYR A 412 168.96 130.11 29.45
N ARG A 413 169.54 130.87 30.39
CA ARG A 413 168.95 132.08 30.95
C ARG A 413 169.65 133.30 30.38
N PHE A 414 168.97 133.97 29.45
CA PHE A 414 169.52 135.10 28.73
C PHE A 414 169.69 136.31 29.64
N ASN A 415 168.72 136.55 30.52
CA ASN A 415 168.74 137.62 31.53
C ASN A 415 167.90 137.22 32.76
N GLU A 416 167.82 138.08 33.78
CA GLU A 416 167.01 137.83 34.98
C GLU A 416 165.52 137.64 34.67
N GLN A 417 165.03 138.07 33.51
CA GLN A 417 163.61 138.04 33.17
C GLN A 417 163.25 137.05 32.06
N PHE A 418 164.22 136.33 31.49
CA PHE A 418 164.02 135.45 30.34
C PHE A 418 164.92 134.22 30.37
N ALA A 419 164.30 133.05 30.46
CA ALA A 419 164.97 131.75 30.36
C ALA A 419 164.26 130.83 29.38
N THR A 420 165.01 129.92 28.79
CA THR A 420 164.49 128.86 27.93
C THR A 420 165.01 127.52 28.41
N LYS A 421 164.19 126.48 28.33
CA LYS A 421 164.58 125.11 28.59
C LYS A 421 163.95 124.16 27.57
N ALA A 422 164.70 123.14 27.18
CA ALA A 422 164.24 122.03 26.37
C ALA A 422 164.60 120.72 27.07
N GLY A 423 163.75 119.70 26.95
CA GLY A 423 164.05 118.37 27.48
C GLY A 423 163.37 117.28 26.67
N VAL A 424 164.00 116.11 26.60
CA VAL A 424 163.44 114.89 26.00
C VAL A 424 163.54 113.75 27.00
N ALA A 425 162.51 112.91 27.06
CA ALA A 425 162.42 111.76 27.92
C ALA A 425 162.11 110.48 27.15
N PHE A 426 162.77 109.41 27.57
CA PHE A 426 162.65 108.09 27.00
C PHE A 426 162.22 107.12 28.07
N ASN A 427 161.23 106.28 27.76
CA ASN A 427 160.83 105.18 28.65
C ASN A 427 161.84 104.03 28.57
N THR A 428 162.23 103.50 29.72
CA THR A 428 163.24 102.44 29.86
C THR A 428 162.83 101.08 29.27
N ARG A 429 161.52 100.87 29.04
CA ARG A 429 160.94 99.62 28.50
C ARG A 429 160.34 99.77 27.09
N GLY A 430 160.82 100.75 26.33
CA GLY A 430 160.38 101.03 24.97
C GLY A 430 159.06 101.82 24.91
N GLY A 431 159.01 102.77 24.01
CA GLY A 431 157.89 103.69 23.83
C GLY A 431 158.32 104.98 23.15
N ALA A 432 157.34 105.77 22.75
CA ALA A 432 157.61 107.08 22.14
C ALA A 432 158.40 107.96 23.11
N ALA A 433 159.35 108.72 22.56
CA ALA A 433 160.03 109.78 23.29
C ALA A 433 159.07 110.94 23.49
N VAL A 434 159.04 111.51 24.70
CA VAL A 434 158.27 112.71 25.00
C VAL A 434 159.24 113.88 25.09
N TYR A 435 158.93 115.00 24.45
CA TYR A 435 159.77 116.20 24.48
C TYR A 435 158.97 117.38 25.02
N HIS A 436 159.64 118.33 25.69
CA HIS A 436 159.07 119.63 26.03
C HIS A 436 160.06 120.75 25.73
N LEU A 437 159.51 121.90 25.36
CA LEU A 437 160.20 123.17 25.25
C LEU A 437 159.41 124.16 26.10
N GLY A 438 160.08 124.84 27.01
CA GLY A 438 159.48 125.83 27.89
C GLY A 438 160.28 127.12 27.85
N VAL A 439 159.57 128.23 27.89
CA VAL A 439 160.15 129.55 28.08
C VAL A 439 159.62 130.10 29.40
N ASN A 440 160.48 130.74 30.17
CA ASN A 440 160.12 131.39 31.43
C ASN A 440 160.37 132.88 31.28
N LEU A 441 159.35 133.67 31.62
CA LEU A 441 159.36 135.13 31.61
C LEU A 441 158.96 135.59 33.01
N GLU A 442 159.80 136.38 33.65
CA GLU A 442 159.58 136.92 35.00
C GLU A 442 159.42 138.44 34.89
N TRP A 443 158.38 139.02 35.50
CA TRP A 443 158.07 140.45 35.47
C TRP A 443 158.03 141.05 36.87
#